data_AF-A0A0A8URV3-F1
#
_entry.id   AF-A0A0A8URV3-F1
#
_cell.length_a   1.000
_cell.length_b   1.000
_cell.length_c   1.000
_cell.angle_alpha   90.00
_cell.angle_beta   90.00
_cell.angle_gamma   90.00
#
_symmetry.space_group_name_H-M   'P 1'
#
loop_
_entity.id
_entity.type
_entity.pdbx_description
1 polymer ?
#
loop_
_entity_poly.entity_id
_entity_poly.type
_entity_poly.pdbx_seq_one_letter_code
_entity_poly.pdbx_strand_id
1 'polypeptide(L)'
;MAMLLSTRSVLIFCVFMFVQIQAFLSMLAKQPANYELDAAEWFDITEWYSQSDDDTKNYLVQGLALHSQINKVLIHTHLALNSSYVDVFNQLQREALSTAKAKFIQRTKKNLPQIDELELNDIQWLELLRRFSRNNSSRLTTSFLIHHLSEIHPTFVKSITKQQKETAHPRQAKPTRDHSHLQPKAKRRKYDGKADISSNCLILEDDSRNQDLHVPLAKQGVRVTSLKRGTPEKHYSDVRRTPGGRKIGLFWTHKTKGRRLDFFKPLTPSPKKVALTQTAQDVNRKIPQLRLFCNDEPIYFKATLEKLEQREPTRRFGQNQLTGVSCQSLFAAYNPTIIIERCSKYHWSHLIAHYFGGDQSITNLVPTTSAANYNILDVIEHFIAKKLIDDKVAEVNICVEPIYDDNPHIPSNLKFSLTWVENDKTHEEIIRISPRSQERFTRATLQSIHFIREQFKNLVIKESTADIVLEESSGLTL
;
A
#
# COMPACT_ATOMS: atom_id res chain seq x y z
N MET A 1 32.49 -29.67 15.67
CA MET A 1 31.85 -28.46 16.25
C MET A 1 32.26 -27.16 15.53
N ALA A 2 33.47 -27.05 14.95
CA ALA A 2 33.91 -25.89 14.17
C ALA A 2 33.19 -25.67 12.81
N MET A 3 32.68 -26.72 12.15
CA MET A 3 31.94 -26.57 10.87
C MET A 3 30.53 -25.97 11.01
N LEU A 4 29.89 -26.06 12.19
CA LEU A 4 28.55 -25.52 12.43
C LEU A 4 28.55 -24.02 12.76
N LEU A 5 29.70 -23.47 13.18
CA LEU A 5 29.87 -22.04 13.42
C LEU A 5 30.19 -21.28 12.12
N SER A 6 30.97 -21.89 11.21
CA SER A 6 31.31 -21.29 9.91
C SER A 6 30.08 -21.07 9.02
N THR A 7 29.16 -22.06 8.96
CA THR A 7 27.94 -21.96 8.15
C THR A 7 26.96 -20.91 8.66
N ARG A 8 26.87 -20.68 9.99
CA ARG A 8 26.03 -19.61 10.55
C ARG A 8 26.58 -18.22 10.27
N SER A 9 27.90 -18.02 10.35
CA SER A 9 28.51 -16.72 10.06
C SER A 9 28.39 -16.34 8.59
N VAL A 10 28.56 -17.30 7.66
CA VAL A 10 28.36 -17.07 6.22
C VAL A 10 26.91 -16.71 5.92
N LEU A 11 25.94 -17.41 6.54
CA LEU A 11 24.52 -17.11 6.31
C LEU A 11 24.11 -15.71 6.80
N ILE A 12 24.65 -15.27 7.94
CA ILE A 12 24.38 -13.93 8.49
C ILE A 12 24.98 -12.85 7.59
N PHE A 13 26.19 -13.08 7.08
CA PHE A 13 26.88 -12.14 6.21
C PHE A 13 26.16 -11.96 4.85
N CYS A 14 25.75 -13.05 4.21
CA CYS A 14 25.00 -13.01 2.95
C CYS A 14 23.65 -12.28 3.11
N VAL A 15 22.93 -12.50 4.22
CA VAL A 15 21.65 -11.82 4.48
C VAL A 15 21.84 -10.32 4.69
N PHE A 16 22.86 -9.91 5.44
CA PHE A 16 23.16 -8.49 5.66
C PHE A 16 23.49 -7.76 4.36
N MET A 17 24.34 -8.37 3.53
CA MET A 17 24.77 -7.75 2.27
C MET A 17 23.64 -7.70 1.23
N PHE A 18 22.78 -8.70 1.19
CA PHE A 18 21.56 -8.67 0.37
C PHE A 18 20.66 -7.48 0.74
N VAL A 19 20.51 -7.17 2.03
CA VAL A 19 19.72 -6.01 2.51
C VAL A 19 20.37 -4.69 2.07
N GLN A 20 21.70 -4.57 2.15
CA GLN A 20 22.41 -3.38 1.68
C GLN A 20 22.22 -3.16 0.17
N ILE A 21 22.42 -4.21 -0.64
CA ILE A 21 22.17 -4.16 -2.09
C ILE A 21 20.71 -3.76 -2.37
N GLN A 22 19.76 -4.31 -1.62
CA GLN A 22 18.34 -3.98 -1.80
C GLN A 22 18.05 -2.51 -1.47
N ALA A 23 18.60 -1.99 -0.37
CA ALA A 23 18.46 -0.59 0.01
C ALA A 23 19.07 0.33 -1.05
N PHE A 24 20.28 0.01 -1.52
CA PHE A 24 20.97 0.75 -2.58
C PHE A 24 20.17 0.77 -3.88
N LEU A 25 19.72 -0.38 -4.38
CA LEU A 25 18.94 -0.43 -5.62
C LEU A 25 17.59 0.30 -5.49
N SER A 26 17.01 0.32 -4.29
CA SER A 26 15.79 1.09 -4.00
C SER A 26 16.06 2.60 -4.02
N MET A 27 17.20 3.03 -3.47
CA MET A 27 17.66 4.43 -3.57
C MET A 27 17.96 4.82 -5.02
N LEU A 28 18.73 4.00 -5.75
CA LEU A 28 19.04 4.21 -7.17
C LEU A 28 17.75 4.29 -8.01
N ALA A 29 16.73 3.52 -7.65
CA ALA A 29 15.44 3.59 -8.33
C ALA A 29 14.69 4.92 -8.13
N LYS A 30 14.99 5.66 -7.05
CA LYS A 30 14.46 7.02 -6.79
C LYS A 30 15.27 8.11 -7.51
N GLN A 31 16.50 7.82 -7.96
CA GLN A 31 17.34 8.78 -8.67
C GLN A 31 16.84 9.12 -10.08
N PRO A 32 17.23 10.28 -10.65
CA PRO A 32 16.94 10.64 -12.04
C PRO A 32 17.38 9.57 -13.04
N ALA A 33 16.70 9.48 -14.20
CA ALA A 33 17.01 8.48 -15.22
C ALA A 33 18.42 8.60 -15.84
N ASN A 34 19.04 9.77 -15.71
CA ASN A 34 20.41 10.05 -16.15
C ASN A 34 21.43 10.06 -14.99
N TYR A 35 21.04 9.58 -13.81
CA TYR A 35 21.94 9.54 -12.65
C TYR A 35 23.14 8.63 -12.90
N GLU A 36 24.34 9.19 -12.72
CA GLU A 36 25.62 8.50 -12.81
C GLU A 36 26.11 8.15 -11.42
N LEU A 37 26.73 6.98 -11.28
CA LEU A 37 27.24 6.51 -9.99
C LEU A 37 28.48 7.31 -9.61
N ASP A 38 28.63 7.60 -8.32
CA ASP A 38 29.86 8.17 -7.80
C ASP A 38 30.89 7.08 -7.41
N ALA A 39 32.10 7.52 -7.06
CA ALA A 39 33.19 6.61 -6.73
C ALA A 39 32.94 5.81 -5.43
N ALA A 40 32.22 6.38 -4.45
CA ALA A 40 31.91 5.71 -3.20
C ALA A 40 30.84 4.63 -3.43
N GLU A 41 29.79 4.95 -4.16
CA GLU A 41 28.76 3.98 -4.56
C GLU A 41 29.36 2.84 -5.38
N TRP A 42 30.26 3.15 -6.30
CA TRP A 42 30.93 2.14 -7.11
C TRP A 42 31.81 1.22 -6.27
N PHE A 43 32.55 1.78 -5.31
CA PHE A 43 33.34 1.00 -4.36
C PHE A 43 32.45 0.00 -3.61
N ASP A 44 31.34 0.47 -3.02
CA ASP A 44 30.37 -0.38 -2.31
C ASP A 44 29.81 -1.48 -3.22
N ILE A 45 29.42 -1.15 -4.46
CA ILE A 45 28.92 -2.12 -5.45
C ILE A 45 29.96 -3.21 -5.73
N THR A 46 31.22 -2.84 -5.95
CA THR A 46 32.30 -3.80 -6.23
C THR A 46 32.58 -4.69 -5.03
N GLU A 47 32.58 -4.12 -3.82
CA GLU A 47 32.72 -4.85 -2.57
C GLU A 47 31.59 -5.88 -2.42
N TRP A 48 30.33 -5.42 -2.50
CA TRP A 48 29.16 -6.27 -2.41
C TRP A 48 29.17 -7.37 -3.46
N TYR A 49 29.54 -7.07 -4.71
CA TYR A 49 29.62 -8.06 -5.77
C TYR A 49 30.67 -9.13 -5.45
N SER A 50 31.86 -8.75 -5.00
CA SER A 50 32.96 -9.68 -4.72
C SER A 50 32.65 -10.66 -3.57
N GLN A 51 31.91 -10.20 -2.56
CA GLN A 51 31.60 -10.95 -1.35
C GLN A 51 30.28 -11.74 -1.44
N SER A 52 29.53 -11.61 -2.54
CA SER A 52 28.17 -12.16 -2.71
C SER A 52 28.16 -13.57 -3.28
N ASP A 53 27.12 -14.33 -2.94
CA ASP A 53 26.72 -15.53 -3.70
C ASP A 53 26.16 -15.18 -5.09
N ASP A 54 26.00 -16.19 -5.94
CA ASP A 54 25.57 -15.99 -7.34
C ASP A 54 24.17 -15.39 -7.46
N ASP A 55 23.23 -15.77 -6.58
CA ASP A 55 21.88 -15.24 -6.60
C ASP A 55 21.87 -13.74 -6.27
N THR A 56 22.69 -13.33 -5.30
CA THR A 56 22.84 -11.94 -4.85
C THR A 56 23.59 -11.11 -5.90
N LYS A 57 24.63 -11.66 -6.53
CA LYS A 57 25.32 -11.03 -7.69
C LYS A 57 24.37 -10.79 -8.85
N ASN A 58 23.58 -11.80 -9.21
CA ASN A 58 22.59 -11.70 -10.28
C ASN A 58 21.53 -10.65 -9.95
N TYR A 59 21.14 -10.53 -8.68
CA TYR A 59 20.19 -9.52 -8.22
C TYR A 59 20.76 -8.09 -8.35
N LEU A 60 21.99 -7.86 -7.87
CA LEU A 60 22.70 -6.59 -8.02
C LEU A 60 22.81 -6.17 -9.49
N VAL A 61 23.33 -7.07 -10.33
CA VAL A 61 23.52 -6.82 -11.77
C VAL A 61 22.21 -6.57 -12.49
N GLN A 62 21.15 -7.30 -12.14
CA GLN A 62 19.81 -7.07 -12.67
C GLN A 62 19.31 -5.67 -12.34
N GLY A 63 19.52 -5.19 -11.12
CA GLY A 63 19.15 -3.84 -10.69
C GLY A 63 19.92 -2.77 -11.44
N LEU A 64 21.25 -2.92 -11.53
CA LEU A 64 22.11 -2.01 -12.29
C LEU A 64 21.73 -1.95 -13.77
N ALA A 65 21.49 -3.09 -14.41
CA ALA A 65 21.06 -3.15 -15.82
C ALA A 65 19.73 -2.45 -16.07
N LEU A 66 18.79 -2.50 -15.11
CA LEU A 66 17.51 -1.79 -15.23
C LEU A 66 17.68 -0.28 -15.16
N HIS A 67 18.67 0.22 -14.42
CA HIS A 67 18.99 1.63 -14.34
C HIS A 67 19.79 2.10 -15.56
N SER A 68 20.93 1.45 -15.83
CA SER A 68 21.91 1.90 -16.84
C SER A 68 21.59 1.49 -18.27
N GLN A 69 20.65 0.55 -18.48
CA GLN A 69 20.38 -0.13 -19.76
C GLN A 69 21.59 -0.92 -20.33
N ILE A 70 22.67 -1.09 -19.55
CA ILE A 70 23.82 -1.89 -19.95
C ILE A 70 23.44 -3.38 -19.92
N ASN A 71 23.98 -4.15 -20.86
CA ASN A 71 23.80 -5.60 -20.88
C ASN A 71 24.38 -6.23 -19.60
N LYS A 72 23.61 -7.09 -18.92
CA LYS A 72 24.04 -7.76 -17.68
C LYS A 72 25.38 -8.47 -17.80
N VAL A 73 25.67 -9.09 -18.94
CA VAL A 73 26.94 -9.78 -19.19
C VAL A 73 28.10 -8.79 -19.09
N LEU A 74 27.95 -7.61 -19.70
CA LEU A 74 28.97 -6.55 -19.61
C LEU A 74 29.15 -6.04 -18.19
N ILE A 75 28.06 -5.87 -17.43
CA ILE A 75 28.13 -5.48 -16.02
C ILE A 75 28.86 -6.55 -15.20
N HIS A 76 28.51 -7.84 -15.37
CA HIS A 76 29.21 -8.94 -14.72
C HIS A 76 30.71 -8.93 -15.04
N THR A 77 31.08 -8.76 -16.30
CA THR A 77 32.49 -8.68 -16.72
C THR A 77 33.18 -7.49 -16.05
N HIS A 78 32.56 -6.32 -16.06
CA HIS A 78 33.13 -5.10 -15.49
C HIS A 78 33.34 -5.21 -13.97
N LEU A 79 32.37 -5.78 -13.25
CA LEU A 79 32.47 -6.02 -11.82
C LEU A 79 33.47 -7.14 -11.49
N ALA A 80 33.54 -8.21 -12.29
CA ALA A 80 34.48 -9.31 -12.06
C ALA A 80 35.95 -8.92 -12.31
N LEU A 81 36.20 -7.94 -13.18
CA LEU A 81 37.54 -7.41 -13.45
C LEU A 81 38.04 -6.45 -12.35
N ASN A 82 37.22 -6.15 -11.33
CA ASN A 82 37.53 -5.15 -10.29
C ASN A 82 38.06 -3.84 -10.90
N SER A 83 37.46 -3.38 -11.99
CA SER A 83 37.87 -2.11 -12.58
C SER A 83 37.57 -1.00 -11.57
N SER A 84 38.62 -0.40 -11.01
CA SER A 84 38.53 0.66 -10.01
C SER A 84 37.92 1.97 -10.54
N TYR A 85 37.52 2.01 -11.81
CA TYR A 85 37.14 3.23 -12.51
C TYR A 85 35.63 3.24 -12.79
N VAL A 86 34.91 3.96 -11.93
CA VAL A 86 33.47 4.25 -12.13
C VAL A 86 33.22 4.99 -13.46
N ASP A 87 34.19 5.78 -13.92
CA ASP A 87 34.09 6.55 -15.18
C ASP A 87 33.85 5.67 -16.41
N VAL A 88 34.46 4.47 -16.44
CA VAL A 88 34.25 3.52 -17.54
C VAL A 88 32.82 2.99 -17.52
N PHE A 89 32.30 2.67 -16.34
CA PHE A 89 30.91 2.26 -16.18
C PHE A 89 29.93 3.37 -16.60
N ASN A 90 30.18 4.61 -16.14
CA ASN A 90 29.35 5.76 -16.48
C ASN A 90 29.39 6.08 -18.00
N GLN A 91 30.55 5.91 -18.64
CA GLN A 91 30.64 6.02 -20.09
C GLN A 91 29.80 4.96 -20.81
N LEU A 92 29.92 3.69 -20.41
CA LEU A 92 29.09 2.60 -20.95
C LEU A 92 27.59 2.86 -20.74
N GLN A 93 27.23 3.44 -19.59
CA GLN A 93 25.85 3.83 -19.29
C GLN A 93 25.36 4.91 -20.26
N ARG A 94 26.14 5.97 -20.49
CA ARG A 94 25.76 7.05 -21.44
C ARG A 94 25.52 6.50 -22.84
N GLU A 95 26.40 5.64 -23.33
CA GLU A 95 26.29 5.01 -24.65
C GLU A 95 25.06 4.09 -24.75
N ALA A 96 24.85 3.25 -23.73
CA ALA A 96 23.70 2.35 -23.65
C ALA A 96 22.37 3.12 -23.58
N LEU A 97 22.28 4.14 -22.74
CA LEU A 97 21.10 5.00 -22.60
C LEU A 97 20.79 5.75 -23.90
N SER A 98 21.81 6.33 -24.55
CA SER A 98 21.64 7.02 -25.84
C SER A 98 21.07 6.09 -26.91
N THR A 99 21.65 4.89 -27.03
CA THR A 99 21.20 3.86 -27.98
C THR A 99 19.78 3.39 -27.69
N ALA A 100 19.48 3.10 -26.42
CA ALA A 100 18.15 2.65 -25.99
C ALA A 100 17.09 3.74 -26.20
N LYS A 101 17.42 5.00 -25.87
CA LYS A 101 16.57 6.18 -26.07
C LYS A 101 16.19 6.33 -27.54
N ALA A 102 17.16 6.30 -28.46
CA ALA A 102 16.91 6.44 -29.89
C ALA A 102 15.93 5.37 -30.42
N LYS A 103 16.16 4.10 -30.06
CA LYS A 103 15.25 2.98 -30.42
C LYS A 103 13.86 3.15 -29.80
N PHE A 104 13.80 3.62 -28.56
CA PHE A 104 12.55 3.83 -27.84
C PHE A 104 11.72 4.97 -28.43
N ILE A 105 12.34 6.09 -28.81
CA ILE A 105 11.70 7.20 -29.52
C ILE A 105 11.05 6.69 -30.81
N GLN A 106 11.78 5.93 -31.63
CA GLN A 106 11.25 5.38 -32.88
C GLN A 106 10.02 4.49 -32.65
N ARG A 107 10.06 3.60 -31.64
CA ARG A 107 8.93 2.76 -31.26
C ARG A 107 7.75 3.59 -30.75
N THR A 108 8.04 4.68 -30.04
CA THR A 108 7.03 5.55 -29.46
C THR A 108 6.27 6.30 -30.54
N LYS A 109 6.97 6.92 -31.50
CA LYS A 109 6.36 7.58 -32.67
C LYS A 109 5.46 6.63 -33.46
N LYS A 110 5.81 5.34 -33.56
CA LYS A 110 4.97 4.33 -34.20
C LYS A 110 3.64 4.06 -33.46
N ASN A 111 3.64 4.12 -32.12
CA ASN A 111 2.47 3.79 -31.29
C ASN A 111 1.64 5.03 -30.88
N LEU A 112 2.25 6.22 -30.92
CA LEU A 112 1.64 7.51 -30.63
C LEU A 112 2.27 8.58 -31.56
N PRO A 113 1.82 8.68 -32.83
CA PRO A 113 2.42 9.60 -33.81
C PRO A 113 2.39 11.07 -33.39
N GLN A 114 1.37 11.48 -32.62
CA GLN A 114 1.21 12.83 -32.07
C GLN A 114 2.24 13.18 -30.99
N ILE A 115 3.15 12.27 -30.61
CA ILE A 115 4.14 12.56 -29.57
C ILE A 115 5.15 13.62 -29.99
N ASP A 116 5.31 13.89 -31.29
CA ASP A 116 6.23 14.94 -31.75
C ASP A 116 5.72 16.35 -31.39
N GLU A 117 4.41 16.50 -31.16
CA GLU A 117 3.78 17.76 -30.69
C GLU A 117 4.11 18.09 -29.22
N LEU A 118 4.65 17.13 -28.47
CA LEU A 118 4.96 17.29 -27.04
C LEU A 118 6.31 17.95 -26.75
N GLU A 119 7.19 18.05 -27.75
CA GLU A 119 8.55 18.58 -27.60
C GLU A 119 9.27 18.06 -26.34
N LEU A 120 9.17 16.76 -26.07
CA LEU A 120 9.75 16.15 -24.88
C LEU A 120 11.27 16.36 -24.86
N ASN A 121 11.78 16.87 -23.74
CA ASN A 121 13.21 17.01 -23.53
C ASN A 121 13.89 15.66 -23.25
N ASP A 122 15.21 15.66 -23.25
CA ASP A 122 16.01 14.45 -23.07
C ASP A 122 15.74 13.72 -21.74
N ILE A 123 15.54 14.47 -20.66
CA ILE A 123 15.26 13.90 -19.33
C ILE A 123 13.89 13.20 -19.34
N GLN A 124 12.88 13.81 -19.96
CA GLN A 124 11.53 13.24 -20.07
C GLN A 124 11.53 11.95 -20.90
N TRP A 125 12.30 11.90 -21.99
CA TRP A 125 12.47 10.69 -22.79
C TRP A 125 13.14 9.56 -22.02
N LEU A 126 14.20 9.87 -21.29
CA LEU A 126 14.90 8.90 -20.45
C LEU A 126 14.00 8.40 -19.32
N GLU A 127 13.20 9.27 -18.72
CA GLU A 127 12.23 8.88 -17.69
C GLU A 127 11.15 7.94 -18.22
N LEU A 128 10.61 8.23 -19.42
CA LEU A 128 9.63 7.37 -20.07
C LEU A 128 10.22 6.01 -20.46
N LEU A 129 11.46 5.98 -20.96
CA LEU A 129 12.21 4.75 -21.22
C LEU A 129 12.44 3.96 -19.93
N ARG A 130 12.87 4.62 -18.85
CA ARG A 130 13.12 3.99 -17.53
C ARG A 130 11.85 3.30 -17.03
N ARG A 131 10.71 3.98 -17.10
CA ARG A 131 9.38 3.42 -16.74
C ARG A 131 9.04 2.22 -17.62
N PHE A 132 9.36 2.26 -18.91
CA PHE A 132 9.09 1.15 -19.83
C PHE A 132 9.95 -0.08 -19.51
N SER A 133 11.25 0.11 -19.30
CA SER A 133 12.19 -0.95 -18.93
C SER A 133 11.82 -1.60 -17.58
N ARG A 134 11.34 -0.80 -16.61
CA ARG A 134 10.86 -1.31 -15.32
C ARG A 134 9.62 -2.19 -15.43
N ASN A 135 8.72 -1.92 -16.37
CA ASN A 135 7.50 -2.74 -16.52
C ASN A 135 7.75 -4.11 -17.18
N ASN A 136 8.98 -4.40 -17.65
CA ASN A 136 9.36 -5.64 -18.35
C ASN A 136 8.46 -6.02 -19.53
N SER A 137 7.73 -5.07 -20.09
CA SER A 137 6.85 -5.35 -21.21
C SER A 137 7.69 -5.41 -22.47
N SER A 138 7.60 -6.50 -23.22
CA SER A 138 8.18 -6.55 -24.57
C SER A 138 7.47 -5.58 -25.53
N ARG A 139 6.20 -5.26 -25.26
CA ARG A 139 5.34 -4.45 -26.13
C ARG A 139 5.08 -3.08 -25.53
N LEU A 140 5.46 -2.04 -26.27
CA LEU A 140 5.05 -0.67 -26.03
C LEU A 140 3.61 -0.50 -26.54
N THR A 141 2.74 0.08 -25.71
CA THR A 141 1.33 0.31 -26.05
C THR A 141 1.00 1.79 -25.96
N THR A 142 0.02 2.26 -26.74
CA THR A 142 -0.47 3.64 -26.66
C THR A 142 -0.97 3.98 -25.27
N SER A 143 -1.65 3.04 -24.59
CA SER A 143 -2.08 3.23 -23.20
C SER A 143 -0.89 3.52 -22.28
N PHE A 144 0.20 2.72 -22.37
CA PHE A 144 1.42 2.92 -21.57
C PHE A 144 1.95 4.35 -21.72
N LEU A 145 2.05 4.79 -22.98
CA LEU A 145 2.54 6.11 -23.32
C LEU A 145 1.64 7.20 -22.75
N ILE A 146 0.33 7.15 -22.99
CA ILE A 146 -0.62 8.16 -22.48
C ILE A 146 -0.57 8.25 -20.96
N HIS A 147 -0.51 7.12 -20.25
CA HIS A 147 -0.46 7.11 -18.79
C HIS A 147 0.82 7.76 -18.26
N HIS A 148 2.00 7.31 -18.68
CA HIS A 148 3.24 7.86 -18.14
C HIS A 148 3.54 9.27 -18.65
N LEU A 149 3.11 9.63 -19.86
CA LEU A 149 3.16 11.01 -20.34
C LEU A 149 2.22 11.92 -19.55
N SER A 150 1.09 11.41 -19.03
CA SER A 150 0.22 12.23 -18.18
C SER A 150 0.83 12.60 -16.83
N GLU A 151 1.75 11.77 -16.34
CA GLU A 151 2.51 12.05 -15.12
C GLU A 151 3.71 12.95 -15.39
N ILE A 152 4.39 12.78 -16.52
CA ILE A 152 5.58 13.57 -16.90
C ILE A 152 5.19 14.96 -17.47
N HIS A 153 4.05 15.05 -18.16
CA HIS A 153 3.59 16.24 -18.87
C HIS A 153 2.05 16.42 -18.79
N PRO A 154 1.51 16.79 -17.61
CA PRO A 154 0.05 16.73 -17.34
C PRO A 154 -0.84 17.60 -18.24
N THR A 155 -0.32 18.71 -18.77
CA THR A 155 -1.07 19.68 -19.59
C THR A 155 -1.52 19.13 -20.93
N PHE A 156 -0.76 18.21 -21.53
CA PHE A 156 -1.00 17.69 -22.87
C PHE A 156 -1.94 16.48 -22.90
N VAL A 157 -1.98 15.66 -21.85
CA VAL A 157 -2.90 14.52 -21.86
C VAL A 157 -4.36 14.96 -21.76
N LYS A 158 -4.63 16.16 -21.22
CA LYS A 158 -5.95 16.78 -21.32
C LYS A 158 -6.36 17.08 -22.77
N SER A 159 -5.44 17.47 -23.64
CA SER A 159 -5.73 17.72 -25.07
C SER A 159 -5.82 16.42 -25.89
N ILE A 160 -4.90 15.45 -25.71
CA ILE A 160 -5.00 14.15 -26.42
C ILE A 160 -6.24 13.36 -26.01
N THR A 161 -6.56 13.29 -24.71
CA THR A 161 -7.74 12.52 -24.26
C THR A 161 -9.03 13.15 -24.76
N LYS A 162 -9.06 14.47 -24.96
CA LYS A 162 -10.17 15.20 -25.57
C LYS A 162 -10.27 14.88 -27.07
N GLN A 163 -9.17 14.97 -27.82
CA GLN A 163 -9.12 14.60 -29.24
C GLN A 163 -9.45 13.12 -29.50
N GLN A 164 -8.98 12.19 -28.66
CA GLN A 164 -9.30 10.76 -28.79
C GLN A 164 -10.76 10.45 -28.45
N LYS A 165 -11.38 11.20 -27.53
CA LYS A 165 -12.82 11.10 -27.26
C LYS A 165 -13.66 11.69 -28.38
N GLU A 166 -13.18 12.73 -29.05
CA GLU A 166 -13.85 13.37 -30.19
C GLU A 166 -13.70 12.56 -31.49
N THR A 167 -12.59 11.84 -31.68
CA THR A 167 -12.34 10.96 -32.84
C THR A 167 -12.80 9.52 -32.66
N ALA A 168 -13.10 9.09 -31.44
CA ALA A 168 -13.74 7.81 -31.20
C ALA A 168 -15.18 7.87 -31.76
N HIS A 169 -15.40 7.31 -32.94
CA HIS A 169 -16.74 6.99 -33.40
C HIS A 169 -17.45 6.25 -32.26
N PRO A 170 -18.65 6.68 -31.84
CA PRO A 170 -19.38 5.99 -30.79
C PRO A 170 -19.51 4.55 -31.24
N ARG A 171 -18.84 3.63 -30.53
CA ARG A 171 -19.14 2.21 -30.70
C ARG A 171 -20.64 2.12 -30.47
N GLN A 172 -21.39 1.80 -31.52
CA GLN A 172 -22.81 1.54 -31.38
C GLN A 172 -22.92 0.43 -30.34
N ALA A 173 -23.30 0.81 -29.12
CA ALA A 173 -23.68 -0.14 -28.12
C ALA A 173 -24.78 -0.98 -28.78
N LYS A 174 -24.70 -2.31 -28.67
CA LYS A 174 -25.84 -3.16 -29.03
C LYS A 174 -27.09 -2.49 -28.45
N PRO A 175 -28.14 -2.24 -29.25
CA PRO A 175 -29.27 -1.44 -28.84
C PRO A 175 -29.77 -1.95 -27.50
N THR A 176 -29.56 -1.15 -26.47
CA THR A 176 -30.17 -1.36 -25.16
C THR A 176 -31.66 -1.22 -25.39
N ARG A 177 -32.38 -2.33 -25.24
CA ARG A 177 -33.84 -2.32 -25.14
C ARG A 177 -34.27 -1.16 -24.24
N ASP A 178 -35.22 -0.38 -24.73
CA ASP A 178 -35.83 0.75 -24.06
C ASP A 178 -36.16 0.42 -22.60
N HIS A 179 -35.41 1.02 -21.69
CA HIS A 179 -35.88 1.27 -20.34
C HIS A 179 -35.65 2.74 -20.04
N SER A 180 -36.72 3.49 -20.29
CA SER A 180 -36.98 4.84 -19.81
C SER A 180 -36.39 5.09 -18.41
N HIS A 181 -35.65 6.18 -18.29
CA HIS A 181 -35.33 6.90 -17.05
C HIS A 181 -34.98 6.04 -15.84
N LEU A 182 -33.71 5.68 -15.69
CA LEU A 182 -33.02 5.61 -14.40
C LEU A 182 -31.53 5.67 -14.73
N GLN A 183 -30.82 6.66 -14.18
CA GLN A 183 -29.36 6.68 -14.23
C GLN A 183 -28.82 5.29 -13.86
N PRO A 184 -27.72 4.81 -14.48
CA PRO A 184 -27.17 3.51 -14.17
C PRO A 184 -26.73 3.52 -12.69
N LYS A 185 -27.63 3.06 -11.80
CA LYS A 185 -27.28 2.76 -10.42
C LYS A 185 -26.13 1.78 -10.53
N ALA A 186 -24.96 2.16 -10.02
CA ALA A 186 -23.81 1.28 -9.90
C ALA A 186 -24.33 -0.07 -9.42
N LYS A 187 -24.16 -1.13 -10.23
CA LYS A 187 -24.57 -2.47 -9.87
C LYS A 187 -23.85 -2.81 -8.57
N ARG A 188 -24.50 -2.55 -7.43
CA ARG A 188 -24.12 -3.15 -6.14
C ARG A 188 -24.15 -4.63 -6.43
N ARG A 189 -22.97 -5.26 -6.53
CA ARG A 189 -22.88 -6.72 -6.52
C ARG A 189 -23.69 -7.13 -5.29
N LYS A 190 -24.79 -7.86 -5.51
CA LYS A 190 -25.60 -8.39 -4.42
C LYS A 190 -24.65 -9.19 -3.56
N TYR A 191 -24.36 -8.64 -2.38
CA TYR A 191 -23.75 -9.41 -1.32
C TYR A 191 -24.73 -10.55 -1.05
N ASP A 192 -24.28 -11.79 -1.17
CA ASP A 192 -25.10 -12.94 -0.83
C ASP A 192 -25.29 -12.87 0.68
N GLY A 193 -26.38 -12.23 1.12
CA GLY A 193 -26.69 -11.91 2.51
C GLY A 193 -26.89 -13.14 3.41
N LYS A 194 -26.59 -14.34 2.90
CA LYS A 194 -26.63 -15.61 3.61
C LYS A 194 -25.36 -15.91 4.43
N ALA A 195 -24.27 -15.17 4.23
CA ALA A 195 -23.01 -15.41 4.95
C ALA A 195 -22.82 -14.58 6.23
N ASP A 196 -23.66 -13.57 6.49
CA ASP A 196 -23.39 -12.55 7.52
C ASP A 196 -24.16 -12.79 8.84
N ILE A 197 -24.27 -14.06 9.24
CA ILE A 197 -24.78 -14.50 10.56
C ILE A 197 -23.62 -14.68 11.56
N SER A 198 -22.37 -14.39 11.15
CA SER A 198 -21.21 -14.49 12.03
C SER A 198 -21.27 -13.48 13.17
N SER A 199 -20.90 -13.94 14.36
CA SER A 199 -20.82 -13.15 15.59
C SER A 199 -19.90 -11.93 15.43
N ASN A 200 -20.21 -10.87 16.17
CA ASN A 200 -19.37 -9.68 16.22
C ASN A 200 -17.98 -10.05 16.76
N CYS A 201 -16.94 -9.74 15.98
CA CYS A 201 -15.57 -10.13 16.32
C CYS A 201 -14.86 -9.15 17.27
N LEU A 202 -15.53 -8.05 17.64
CA LEU A 202 -14.97 -7.00 18.46
C LEU A 202 -14.99 -7.38 19.94
N ILE A 203 -13.89 -7.03 20.60
CA ILE A 203 -13.70 -7.17 22.04
C ILE A 203 -13.41 -5.79 22.60
N LEU A 204 -14.14 -5.40 23.65
CA LEU A 204 -13.93 -4.18 24.42
C LEU A 204 -13.32 -4.55 25.77
N GLU A 205 -12.33 -3.79 26.22
CA GLU A 205 -11.80 -3.90 27.57
C GLU A 205 -12.84 -3.41 28.58
N ASP A 206 -13.04 -4.18 29.65
CA ASP A 206 -13.86 -3.75 30.78
C ASP A 206 -13.12 -2.63 31.55
N ASP A 207 -13.40 -1.38 31.16
CA ASP A 207 -12.73 -0.17 31.61
C ASP A 207 -13.76 0.84 32.14
N SER A 208 -13.53 1.38 33.34
CA SER A 208 -14.44 2.35 33.98
C SER A 208 -14.65 3.61 33.13
N ARG A 209 -13.71 3.96 32.25
CA ARG A 209 -13.81 5.13 31.35
C ARG A 209 -14.90 5.02 30.30
N ASN A 210 -15.38 3.80 30.00
CA ASN A 210 -16.36 3.54 28.95
C ASN A 210 -17.56 2.71 29.44
N GLN A 211 -17.82 2.70 30.75
CA GLN A 211 -18.83 1.86 31.38
C GLN A 211 -20.25 2.14 30.85
N ASP A 212 -20.55 3.40 30.48
CA ASP A 212 -21.77 3.82 29.80
C ASP A 212 -22.00 3.13 28.44
N LEU A 213 -20.93 2.65 27.79
CA LEU A 213 -20.97 1.98 26.49
C LEU A 213 -21.00 0.46 26.60
N HIS A 214 -20.73 -0.13 27.77
CA HIS A 214 -20.62 -1.60 27.93
C HIS A 214 -21.93 -2.31 27.58
N VAL A 215 -23.05 -1.89 28.18
CA VAL A 215 -24.38 -2.50 27.95
C VAL A 215 -24.85 -2.35 26.50
N PRO A 216 -24.84 -1.15 25.86
CA PRO A 216 -25.30 -1.03 24.48
C PRO A 216 -24.42 -1.78 23.49
N LEU A 217 -23.09 -1.83 23.69
CA LEU A 217 -22.19 -2.59 22.82
C LEU A 217 -22.35 -4.11 23.01
N ALA A 218 -22.55 -4.59 24.24
CA ALA A 218 -22.83 -5.99 24.50
C ALA A 218 -24.12 -6.47 23.81
N LYS A 219 -25.16 -5.63 23.75
CA LYS A 219 -26.39 -5.92 22.99
C LYS A 219 -26.16 -6.06 21.48
N GLN A 220 -25.11 -5.44 20.94
CA GLN A 220 -24.67 -5.60 19.55
C GLN A 220 -23.69 -6.77 19.34
N GLY A 221 -23.51 -7.60 20.38
CA GLY A 221 -22.65 -8.77 20.36
C GLY A 221 -21.16 -8.48 20.60
N VAL A 222 -20.76 -7.24 20.95
CA VAL A 222 -19.38 -6.94 21.34
C VAL A 222 -19.08 -7.61 22.67
N ARG A 223 -17.97 -8.34 22.74
CA ARG A 223 -17.55 -8.98 23.99
C ARG A 223 -16.85 -7.98 24.90
N VAL A 224 -17.45 -7.65 26.03
CA VAL A 224 -16.82 -6.85 27.10
C VAL A 224 -16.13 -7.79 28.08
N THR A 225 -14.82 -7.60 28.32
CA THR A 225 -14.07 -8.47 29.22
C THR A 225 -12.78 -7.82 29.69
N SER A 226 -12.25 -8.22 30.85
CA SER A 226 -10.95 -7.77 31.32
C SER A 226 -9.83 -8.31 30.44
N LEU A 227 -8.86 -7.45 30.10
CA LEU A 227 -7.72 -7.82 29.27
C LEU A 227 -6.43 -7.75 30.07
N LYS A 228 -5.55 -8.73 29.86
CA LYS A 228 -4.19 -8.71 30.41
C LYS A 228 -3.19 -8.46 29.30
N ARG A 229 -2.04 -7.84 29.61
CA ARG A 229 -0.94 -7.74 28.65
C ARG A 229 -0.52 -9.14 28.21
N GLY A 230 -0.45 -9.34 26.91
CA GLY A 230 0.06 -10.56 26.29
C GLY A 230 1.54 -10.40 25.95
N THR A 231 2.21 -11.52 25.73
CA THR A 231 3.53 -11.48 25.07
C THR A 231 3.34 -11.07 23.62
N PRO A 232 4.18 -10.14 23.09
CA PRO A 232 4.16 -9.78 21.69
C PRO A 232 4.19 -11.03 20.80
N GLU A 233 3.52 -10.95 19.67
CA GLU A 233 3.49 -12.02 18.68
C GLU A 233 4.04 -11.50 17.36
N LYS A 234 4.52 -12.40 16.51
CA LYS A 234 4.95 -12.05 15.17
C LYS A 234 3.81 -11.26 14.50
N HIS A 235 4.08 -10.02 14.04
CA HIS A 235 3.13 -9.05 13.45
C HIS A 235 2.28 -8.20 14.40
N TYR A 236 2.43 -8.38 15.71
CA TYR A 236 1.60 -7.68 16.69
C TYR A 236 2.45 -7.28 17.89
N SER A 237 2.78 -5.98 17.97
CA SER A 237 3.54 -5.40 19.10
C SER A 237 2.67 -5.20 20.35
N ASP A 238 1.43 -4.73 20.18
CA ASP A 238 0.46 -4.54 21.27
C ASP A 238 -0.54 -5.72 21.31
N VAL A 239 -0.10 -6.82 21.94
CA VAL A 239 -0.91 -8.03 22.15
C VAL A 239 -1.50 -8.02 23.54
N ARG A 240 -2.80 -8.30 23.62
CA ARG A 240 -3.50 -8.55 24.89
C ARG A 240 -4.02 -9.98 24.94
N ARG A 241 -4.45 -10.41 26.13
CA ARG A 241 -5.04 -11.71 26.39
C ARG A 241 -6.38 -11.57 27.09
N THR A 242 -7.36 -12.30 26.58
CA THR A 242 -8.66 -12.50 27.26
C THR A 242 -8.50 -13.44 28.46
N PRO A 243 -9.47 -13.52 29.40
CA PRO A 243 -9.40 -14.43 30.56
C PRO A 243 -9.24 -15.91 30.19
N GLY A 244 -9.71 -16.31 29.00
CA GLY A 244 -9.49 -17.66 28.45
C GLY A 244 -8.13 -17.88 27.77
N GLY A 245 -7.16 -16.97 27.94
CA GLY A 245 -5.80 -17.09 27.40
C GLY A 245 -5.65 -16.78 25.91
N ARG A 246 -6.75 -16.57 25.19
CA ARG A 246 -6.73 -16.23 23.75
C ARG A 246 -6.11 -14.85 23.54
N LYS A 247 -5.14 -14.78 22.63
CA LYS A 247 -4.44 -13.54 22.25
C LYS A 247 -5.27 -12.72 21.26
N ILE A 248 -5.22 -11.41 21.44
CA ILE A 248 -5.97 -10.42 20.68
C ILE A 248 -5.05 -9.23 20.40
N GLY A 249 -5.33 -8.50 19.31
CA GLY A 249 -4.58 -7.32 18.89
C GLY A 249 -5.50 -6.12 18.78
N LEU A 250 -4.93 -4.93 18.98
CA LEU A 250 -5.64 -3.67 18.81
C LEU A 250 -6.06 -3.51 17.33
N PHE A 251 -7.36 -3.35 17.12
CA PHE A 251 -7.93 -3.19 15.78
C PHE A 251 -8.29 -1.74 15.49
N TRP A 252 -9.00 -1.10 16.41
CA TRP A 252 -9.56 0.23 16.20
C TRP A 252 -9.45 1.05 17.48
N THR A 253 -8.97 2.27 17.37
CA THR A 253 -8.96 3.26 18.45
C THR A 253 -9.72 4.47 17.98
N HIS A 254 -10.59 5.01 18.82
CA HIS A 254 -11.27 6.29 18.59
C HIS A 254 -11.00 7.22 19.76
N LYS A 255 -10.66 8.47 19.47
CA LYS A 255 -10.42 9.51 20.46
C LYS A 255 -11.17 10.80 20.09
N THR A 256 -11.84 11.39 21.07
CA THR A 256 -12.47 12.72 20.95
C THR A 256 -12.42 13.42 22.31
N LYS A 257 -11.92 14.67 22.37
CA LYS A 257 -11.85 15.49 23.60
C LYS A 257 -11.34 14.73 24.85
N GLY A 258 -10.25 13.98 24.70
CA GLY A 258 -9.63 13.22 25.80
C GLY A 258 -10.31 11.87 26.14
N ARG A 259 -11.53 11.61 25.65
CA ARG A 259 -12.15 10.28 25.76
C ARG A 259 -11.57 9.35 24.69
N ARG A 260 -11.14 8.15 25.10
CA ARG A 260 -10.57 7.11 24.24
C ARG A 260 -11.33 5.80 24.38
N LEU A 261 -11.60 5.14 23.26
CA LEU A 261 -12.14 3.78 23.21
C LEU A 261 -11.32 2.93 22.25
N ASP A 262 -10.97 1.73 22.70
CA ASP A 262 -10.17 0.76 21.94
C ASP A 262 -10.98 -0.53 21.71
N PHE A 263 -11.10 -0.95 20.46
CA PHE A 263 -11.57 -2.29 20.11
C PHE A 263 -10.42 -3.20 19.72
N PHE A 264 -10.50 -4.43 20.21
CA PHE A 264 -9.58 -5.51 19.93
C PHE A 264 -10.24 -6.58 19.08
N LYS A 265 -9.43 -7.30 18.32
CA LYS A 265 -9.85 -8.50 17.58
C LYS A 265 -8.91 -9.66 17.89
N PRO A 266 -9.38 -10.91 17.80
CA PRO A 266 -8.47 -12.06 17.76
C PRO A 266 -7.36 -11.85 16.71
N LEU A 267 -6.14 -12.24 17.06
CA LEU A 267 -5.03 -12.19 16.09
C LEU A 267 -5.37 -13.06 14.87
N THR A 268 -5.24 -12.50 13.68
CA THR A 268 -5.27 -13.26 12.43
C THR A 268 -3.88 -13.89 12.27
N PRO A 269 -3.76 -15.23 12.22
CA PRO A 269 -4.35 -16.03 11.15
C PRO A 269 -5.06 -17.30 11.63
N SER A 270 -6.30 -17.53 11.19
CA SER A 270 -6.81 -18.90 11.06
C SER A 270 -7.64 -19.03 9.80
N PRO A 271 -6.98 -19.39 8.69
CA PRO A 271 -7.53 -20.52 7.95
C PRO A 271 -6.46 -21.60 7.75
N LYS A 272 -6.95 -22.83 7.57
CA LYS A 272 -6.18 -24.07 7.39
C LYS A 272 -4.91 -23.86 6.55
N LYS A 273 -3.76 -24.28 7.08
CA LYS A 273 -2.51 -24.45 6.32
C LYS A 273 -2.80 -25.37 5.14
N VAL A 274 -2.55 -24.94 3.90
CA VAL A 274 -2.68 -25.81 2.74
C VAL A 274 -1.61 -25.51 1.70
N ALA A 275 -1.21 -26.56 0.98
CA ALA A 275 -0.04 -26.63 0.11
C ALA A 275 -0.16 -25.81 -1.18
N LEU A 276 0.99 -25.30 -1.63
CA LEU A 276 1.17 -24.59 -2.89
C LEU A 276 1.20 -25.57 -4.08
N THR A 277 0.56 -25.22 -5.20
CA THR A 277 0.72 -25.92 -6.50
C THR A 277 1.95 -25.48 -7.29
N GLN A 278 2.62 -24.39 -6.91
CA GLN A 278 3.85 -23.89 -7.56
C GLN A 278 4.94 -23.66 -6.52
N THR A 279 6.19 -23.99 -6.86
CA THR A 279 7.31 -23.77 -5.93
C THR A 279 7.63 -22.27 -5.83
N ALA A 280 7.94 -21.79 -4.62
CA ALA A 280 8.35 -20.40 -4.41
C ALA A 280 9.55 -20.00 -5.27
N GLN A 281 10.43 -20.96 -5.62
CA GLN A 281 11.57 -20.75 -6.51
C GLN A 281 11.15 -20.43 -7.96
N ASP A 282 10.17 -21.14 -8.53
CA ASP A 282 9.70 -20.89 -9.90
C ASP A 282 9.03 -19.51 -10.04
N VAL A 283 8.37 -19.09 -8.96
CA VAL A 283 7.70 -17.80 -8.90
C VAL A 283 8.72 -16.67 -8.66
N ASN A 284 9.69 -16.85 -7.75
CA ASN A 284 10.76 -15.87 -7.48
C ASN A 284 11.62 -15.59 -8.72
N ARG A 285 11.91 -16.60 -9.55
CA ARG A 285 12.61 -16.41 -10.84
C ARG A 285 11.86 -15.54 -11.84
N LYS A 286 10.52 -15.50 -11.76
CA LYS A 286 9.64 -14.69 -12.61
C LYS A 286 9.28 -13.33 -11.98
N ILE A 287 9.65 -13.13 -10.71
CA ILE A 287 9.36 -11.95 -9.91
C ILE A 287 10.62 -11.07 -9.63
N PRO A 288 11.62 -10.93 -10.53
CA PRO A 288 12.81 -10.14 -10.20
C PRO A 288 12.51 -8.64 -9.95
N GLN A 289 11.33 -8.15 -10.34
CA GLN A 289 10.99 -6.72 -10.27
C GLN A 289 10.15 -6.30 -9.07
N LEU A 290 9.54 -7.23 -8.30
CA LEU A 290 8.67 -6.84 -7.18
C LEU A 290 9.40 -6.21 -6.00
N ARG A 291 10.73 -6.40 -5.94
CA ARG A 291 11.56 -5.98 -4.81
C ARG A 291 11.77 -4.45 -4.75
N LEU A 292 11.42 -3.71 -5.80
CA LEU A 292 11.50 -2.24 -5.89
C LEU A 292 10.17 -1.54 -5.54
N PHE A 293 9.13 -2.27 -5.10
CA PHE A 293 7.79 -1.73 -4.87
C PHE A 293 7.35 -1.69 -3.40
N CYS A 294 8.29 -1.94 -2.49
CA CYS A 294 8.06 -1.81 -1.06
C CYS A 294 7.95 -0.32 -0.74
N ASN A 295 6.73 0.19 -0.60
CA ASN A 295 6.54 1.47 0.05
C ASN A 295 6.53 1.20 1.55
N ASP A 296 7.63 1.51 2.21
CA ASP A 296 7.84 1.41 3.67
C ASP A 296 7.63 2.76 4.38
N GLU A 297 7.49 3.83 3.62
CA GLU A 297 7.27 5.17 4.15
C GLU A 297 5.76 5.42 4.39
N PRO A 298 5.38 6.07 5.50
CA PRO A 298 4.00 6.50 5.72
C PRO A 298 3.55 7.50 4.66
N ILE A 299 2.37 7.27 4.09
CA ILE A 299 1.76 8.17 3.11
C ILE A 299 0.78 9.11 3.79
N TYR A 300 0.96 10.41 3.62
CA TYR A 300 0.08 11.45 4.15
C TYR A 300 -0.73 12.08 3.02
N PHE A 301 -2.04 12.16 3.19
CA PHE A 301 -2.91 12.87 2.26
C PHE A 301 -4.14 13.44 2.96
N LYS A 302 -4.75 14.41 2.28
CA LYS A 302 -5.97 15.07 2.72
C LYS A 302 -7.11 14.76 1.75
N ALA A 303 -8.19 14.20 2.28
CA ALA A 303 -9.43 13.98 1.54
C ALA A 303 -10.36 15.18 1.73
N THR A 304 -10.89 15.71 0.61
CA THR A 304 -11.83 16.84 0.57
C THR A 304 -12.98 16.50 -0.36
N LEU A 305 -14.11 17.20 -0.22
CA LEU A 305 -15.26 17.03 -1.11
C LEU A 305 -14.90 17.31 -2.58
N GLU A 306 -14.09 18.35 -2.83
CA GLU A 306 -13.61 18.72 -4.17
C GLU A 306 -12.91 17.55 -4.87
N LYS A 307 -11.99 16.85 -4.20
CA LYS A 307 -11.29 15.69 -4.77
C LYS A 307 -12.23 14.53 -5.11
N LEU A 308 -13.29 14.37 -4.31
CA LEU A 308 -14.30 13.34 -4.52
C LEU A 308 -15.18 13.66 -5.75
N GLU A 309 -15.50 14.93 -5.96
CA GLU A 309 -16.28 15.43 -7.11
C GLU A 309 -15.48 15.43 -8.41
N GLN A 310 -14.19 15.79 -8.36
CA GLN A 310 -13.28 15.83 -9.51
C GLN A 310 -12.79 14.44 -10.00
N ARG A 311 -13.43 13.35 -9.54
CA ARG A 311 -12.99 11.99 -9.86
C ARG A 311 -12.92 11.73 -11.37
N GLU A 312 -11.78 11.24 -11.84
CA GLU A 312 -11.69 10.73 -13.21
C GLU A 312 -12.44 9.39 -13.33
N PRO A 313 -13.27 9.20 -14.37
CA PRO A 313 -14.16 8.04 -14.46
C PRO A 313 -13.48 6.72 -14.87
N THR A 314 -12.21 6.73 -15.29
CA THR A 314 -11.59 5.56 -15.93
C THR A 314 -10.16 5.30 -15.49
N ARG A 315 -9.92 4.07 -15.02
CA ARG A 315 -8.59 3.50 -14.82
C ARG A 315 -7.89 3.40 -16.18
N ARG A 316 -6.77 4.08 -16.37
CA ARG A 316 -6.00 4.06 -17.62
C ARG A 316 -5.20 2.77 -17.80
N PHE A 317 -4.93 2.04 -16.72
CA PHE A 317 -4.14 0.81 -16.68
C PHE A 317 -4.76 -0.30 -15.84
N GLY A 318 -4.47 -1.56 -16.21
CA GLY A 318 -4.70 -2.69 -15.33
C GLY A 318 -3.61 -2.77 -14.25
N GLN A 319 -3.98 -3.06 -13.00
CA GLN A 319 -3.03 -3.12 -11.88
C GLN A 319 -1.90 -4.12 -12.11
N ASN A 320 -2.17 -5.29 -12.70
CA ASN A 320 -1.14 -6.28 -13.04
C ASN A 320 -0.17 -5.78 -14.13
N GLN A 321 -0.60 -4.87 -15.00
CA GLN A 321 0.28 -4.27 -16.00
C GLN A 321 1.20 -3.21 -15.36
N LEU A 322 0.72 -2.52 -14.32
CA LEU A 322 1.53 -1.59 -13.52
C LEU A 322 2.55 -2.34 -12.67
N THR A 323 2.16 -3.44 -12.03
CA THR A 323 3.02 -4.20 -11.11
C THR A 323 3.85 -5.29 -11.78
N GLY A 324 3.62 -5.56 -13.08
CA GLY A 324 4.28 -6.63 -13.82
C GLY A 324 3.89 -8.05 -13.41
N VAL A 325 3.02 -8.21 -12.41
CA VAL A 325 2.70 -9.50 -11.80
C VAL A 325 1.32 -9.51 -11.14
N SER A 326 0.72 -10.69 -11.08
CA SER A 326 -0.52 -10.84 -10.34
C SER A 326 -0.28 -10.80 -8.82
N CYS A 327 -1.15 -10.11 -8.08
CA CYS A 327 -1.09 -10.10 -6.61
C CYS A 327 -1.12 -11.53 -6.03
N GLN A 328 -1.89 -12.42 -6.67
CA GLN A 328 -1.96 -13.83 -6.32
C GLN A 328 -0.60 -14.55 -6.42
N SER A 329 0.18 -14.30 -7.49
CA SER A 329 1.52 -14.86 -7.64
C SER A 329 2.46 -14.37 -6.55
N LEU A 330 2.35 -13.10 -6.14
CA LEU A 330 3.14 -12.56 -5.03
C LEU A 330 2.78 -13.25 -3.70
N PHE A 331 1.50 -13.40 -3.39
CA PHE A 331 1.06 -14.13 -2.20
C PHE A 331 1.53 -15.60 -2.22
N ALA A 332 1.53 -16.26 -3.39
CA ALA A 332 2.03 -17.63 -3.52
C ALA A 332 3.55 -17.75 -3.26
N ALA A 333 4.33 -16.79 -3.74
CA ALA A 333 5.78 -16.78 -3.53
C ALA A 333 6.18 -16.54 -2.07
N TYR A 334 5.50 -15.62 -1.40
CA TYR A 334 5.94 -15.11 -0.10
C TYR A 334 4.98 -15.40 1.06
N ASN A 335 3.96 -16.22 0.83
CA ASN A 335 3.11 -16.77 1.89
C ASN A 335 2.76 -18.25 1.59
N PRO A 336 3.57 -19.21 2.06
CA PRO A 336 3.42 -20.63 1.72
C PRO A 336 2.19 -21.32 2.33
N THR A 337 1.34 -20.59 3.06
CA THR A 337 0.19 -21.17 3.78
C THR A 337 -1.16 -20.94 3.08
N ILE A 338 -1.16 -20.42 1.85
CA ILE A 338 -2.37 -19.94 1.17
C ILE A 338 -2.84 -20.87 0.05
N ILE A 339 -4.13 -21.26 0.08
CA ILE A 339 -4.83 -21.87 -1.07
C ILE A 339 -5.19 -20.77 -2.07
N ILE A 340 -4.75 -20.98 -3.30
CA ILE A 340 -5.35 -20.34 -4.47
C ILE A 340 -6.65 -21.11 -4.78
N GLU A 341 -7.78 -20.64 -4.28
CA GLU A 341 -9.07 -21.08 -4.82
C GLU A 341 -9.32 -20.38 -6.16
N ARG A 342 -10.07 -21.02 -7.07
CA ARG A 342 -10.49 -20.39 -8.33
C ARG A 342 -11.36 -19.17 -8.04
N CYS A 343 -10.78 -17.96 -8.09
CA CYS A 343 -11.37 -16.62 -8.30
C CYS A 343 -10.38 -15.54 -7.82
N SER A 344 -10.63 -14.26 -8.14
CA SER A 344 -9.82 -13.09 -7.79
C SER A 344 -9.81 -12.77 -6.28
N LYS A 345 -9.29 -13.66 -5.43
CA LYS A 345 -9.25 -13.48 -3.97
C LYS A 345 -8.11 -12.57 -3.49
N TYR A 346 -7.25 -12.11 -4.38
CA TYR A 346 -6.11 -11.22 -4.09
C TYR A 346 -6.19 -9.98 -4.97
N HIS A 347 -6.03 -8.82 -4.36
CA HIS A 347 -6.12 -7.53 -5.02
C HIS A 347 -4.83 -6.73 -4.79
N TRP A 348 -4.47 -5.93 -5.77
CA TRP A 348 -3.62 -4.78 -5.52
C TRP A 348 -4.52 -3.70 -4.91
N SER A 349 -4.44 -3.51 -3.59
CA SER A 349 -5.20 -2.48 -2.88
C SER A 349 -4.49 -1.16 -3.03
N HIS A 350 -5.25 -0.10 -3.25
CA HIS A 350 -4.71 1.25 -3.18
C HIS A 350 -4.47 1.65 -1.73
N LEU A 351 -3.38 2.38 -1.46
CA LEU A 351 -3.13 3.02 -0.17
C LEU A 351 -3.95 4.32 -0.04
N ILE A 352 -3.98 5.10 -1.13
CA ILE A 352 -4.86 6.23 -1.37
C ILE A 352 -5.89 5.79 -2.40
N ALA A 353 -7.17 5.72 -1.99
CA ALA A 353 -8.23 5.35 -2.91
C ALA A 353 -8.29 6.31 -4.11
N HIS A 354 -8.60 5.76 -5.29
CA HIS A 354 -8.64 6.55 -6.54
C HIS A 354 -9.55 7.77 -6.46
N TYR A 355 -10.69 7.65 -5.78
CA TYR A 355 -11.66 8.75 -5.66
C TYR A 355 -11.28 9.78 -4.58
N PHE A 356 -10.18 9.58 -3.84
CA PHE A 356 -9.54 10.61 -3.02
C PHE A 356 -8.35 11.27 -3.74
N GLY A 357 -8.23 11.09 -5.06
CA GLY A 357 -7.11 11.59 -5.85
C GLY A 357 -5.88 10.69 -5.77
N GLY A 358 -6.04 9.42 -5.40
CA GLY A 358 -4.95 8.45 -5.42
C GLY A 358 -4.55 8.07 -6.83
N ASP A 359 -3.27 8.26 -7.15
CA ASP A 359 -2.73 7.94 -8.47
C ASP A 359 -2.74 6.43 -8.74
N GLN A 360 -2.86 6.05 -10.01
CA GLN A 360 -2.65 4.67 -10.46
C GLN A 360 -1.15 4.39 -10.61
N SER A 361 -0.40 4.61 -9.54
CA SER A 361 1.03 4.37 -9.49
C SER A 361 1.34 3.11 -8.68
N ILE A 362 2.52 2.54 -8.91
CA ILE A 362 2.96 1.38 -8.16
C ILE A 362 3.23 1.68 -6.68
N THR A 363 3.67 2.90 -6.38
CA THR A 363 3.92 3.38 -5.02
C THR A 363 2.65 3.52 -4.18
N ASN A 364 1.49 3.60 -4.85
CA ASN A 364 0.18 3.66 -4.23
C ASN A 364 -0.51 2.28 -4.13
N LEU A 365 0.19 1.18 -4.44
CA LEU A 365 -0.39 -0.17 -4.43
C LEU A 365 0.30 -1.07 -3.42
N VAL A 366 -0.51 -1.80 -2.65
CA VAL A 366 -0.04 -2.88 -1.76
C VAL A 366 -0.80 -4.16 -2.01
N PRO A 367 -0.14 -5.32 -1.85
CA PRO A 367 -0.80 -6.60 -2.03
C PRO A 367 -1.69 -6.92 -0.83
N THR A 368 -2.97 -7.17 -1.08
CA THR A 368 -3.92 -7.58 -0.05
C THR A 368 -4.75 -8.76 -0.52
N THR A 369 -5.37 -9.46 0.42
CA THR A 369 -6.55 -10.28 0.11
C THR A 369 -7.70 -9.37 -0.31
N SER A 370 -8.67 -9.95 -1.01
CA SER A 370 -9.94 -9.30 -1.35
C SER A 370 -10.72 -8.90 -0.08
N ALA A 371 -10.75 -9.76 0.94
CA ALA A 371 -11.40 -9.48 2.22
C ALA A 371 -10.79 -8.26 2.92
N ALA A 372 -9.46 -8.16 3.00
CA ALA A 372 -8.78 -7.00 3.56
C ALA A 372 -9.04 -5.72 2.76
N ASN A 373 -9.01 -5.79 1.42
CA ASN A 373 -9.37 -4.65 0.57
C ASN A 373 -10.81 -4.17 0.82
N TYR A 374 -11.77 -5.09 0.95
CA TYR A 374 -13.16 -4.72 1.27
C TYR A 374 -13.31 -4.17 2.68
N ASN A 375 -12.52 -4.66 3.65
CA ASN A 375 -12.49 -4.10 5.00
C ASN A 375 -11.99 -2.64 5.01
N ILE A 376 -10.99 -2.32 4.17
CA ILE A 376 -10.51 -0.94 3.97
C ILE A 376 -11.65 -0.09 3.40
N LEU A 377 -12.27 -0.57 2.31
CA LEU A 377 -13.41 0.07 1.67
C LEU A 377 -14.53 0.40 2.69
N ASP A 378 -14.94 -0.59 3.48
CA ASP A 378 -16.11 -0.48 4.35
C ASP A 378 -15.86 0.37 5.61
N VAL A 379 -14.67 0.30 6.22
CA VAL A 379 -14.39 0.96 7.51
C VAL A 379 -13.80 2.37 7.35
N ILE A 380 -12.96 2.57 6.33
CA ILE A 380 -12.19 3.80 6.13
C ILE A 380 -12.82 4.61 4.99
N GLU A 381 -12.86 4.01 3.82
CA GLU A 381 -13.11 4.67 2.55
C GLU A 381 -14.56 5.18 2.42
N HIS A 382 -15.55 4.33 2.73
CA HIS A 382 -16.96 4.71 2.79
C HIS A 382 -17.24 5.69 3.94
N PHE A 383 -16.53 5.56 5.06
CA PHE A 383 -16.68 6.46 6.20
C PHE A 383 -16.25 7.89 5.86
N ILE A 384 -15.07 8.04 5.27
CA ILE A 384 -14.57 9.36 4.84
C ILE A 384 -15.52 9.97 3.81
N ALA A 385 -15.99 9.19 2.84
CA ALA A 385 -16.97 9.67 1.86
C ALA A 385 -18.27 10.18 2.53
N LYS A 386 -18.81 9.42 3.50
CA LYS A 386 -19.97 9.85 4.29
C LYS A 386 -19.69 11.15 5.05
N LYS A 387 -18.52 11.28 5.68
CA LYS A 387 -18.14 12.48 6.44
C LYS A 387 -18.08 13.73 5.55
N LEU A 388 -17.54 13.60 4.35
CA LEU A 388 -17.41 14.72 3.40
C LEU A 388 -18.76 15.09 2.74
N ILE A 389 -19.58 14.09 2.37
CA ILE A 389 -20.83 14.31 1.61
C ILE A 389 -22.01 14.62 2.55
N ASP A 390 -22.24 13.76 3.53
CA ASP A 390 -23.45 13.81 4.36
C ASP A 390 -23.25 14.70 5.59
N ASP A 391 -22.13 14.53 6.30
CA ASP A 391 -21.83 15.30 7.51
C ASP A 391 -21.18 16.68 7.21
N LYS A 392 -20.85 16.94 5.93
CA LYS A 392 -20.24 18.20 5.45
C LYS A 392 -18.97 18.61 6.19
N VAL A 393 -18.17 17.63 6.62
CA VAL A 393 -16.83 17.88 7.14
C VAL A 393 -15.95 18.45 6.03
N ALA A 394 -15.21 19.52 6.31
CA ALA A 394 -14.38 20.19 5.30
C ALA A 394 -13.29 19.26 4.74
N GLU A 395 -12.61 18.54 5.61
CA GLU A 395 -11.50 17.66 5.26
C GLU A 395 -11.30 16.52 6.27
N VAL A 396 -10.71 15.43 5.81
CA VAL A 396 -10.17 14.37 6.66
C VAL A 396 -8.69 14.20 6.34
N ASN A 397 -7.84 14.37 7.34
CA ASN A 397 -6.40 14.15 7.27
C ASN A 397 -6.09 12.68 7.50
N ILE A 398 -5.32 12.07 6.61
CA ILE A 398 -5.15 10.62 6.55
C ILE A 398 -3.65 10.31 6.46
N CYS A 399 -3.19 9.40 7.30
CA CYS A 399 -1.87 8.79 7.24
C CYS A 399 -2.03 7.28 7.09
N VAL A 400 -1.41 6.69 6.08
CA VAL A 400 -1.40 5.23 5.83
C VAL A 400 0.02 4.72 5.97
N GLU A 401 0.25 3.91 6.98
CA GLU A 401 1.56 3.36 7.32
C GLU A 401 1.56 1.84 7.05
N PRO A 402 2.21 1.37 5.98
CA PRO A 402 2.45 -0.04 5.75
C PRO A 402 3.60 -0.55 6.62
N ILE A 403 3.36 -1.61 7.39
CA ILE A 403 4.31 -2.18 8.34
C ILE A 403 4.78 -3.54 7.81
N TYR A 404 6.10 -3.76 7.71
CA TYR A 404 6.71 -5.00 7.20
C TYR A 404 7.62 -5.61 8.28
N ASP A 405 7.13 -6.62 9.01
CA ASP A 405 7.92 -7.24 10.09
C ASP A 405 8.70 -8.50 9.66
N ASP A 406 8.24 -9.23 8.63
CA ASP A 406 8.81 -10.53 8.24
C ASP A 406 9.06 -10.72 6.75
N ASN A 407 8.31 -10.00 5.94
CA ASN A 407 8.31 -10.14 4.50
C ASN A 407 8.33 -8.73 3.94
N PRO A 408 9.38 -8.36 3.18
CA PRO A 408 9.47 -7.02 2.63
C PRO A 408 8.39 -6.73 1.59
N HIS A 409 7.73 -7.75 1.01
CA HIS A 409 6.82 -7.56 -0.12
C HIS A 409 5.33 -7.51 0.25
N ILE A 410 4.94 -8.09 1.39
CA ILE A 410 3.54 -8.09 1.84
C ILE A 410 3.49 -7.54 3.25
N PRO A 411 2.92 -6.34 3.47
CA PRO A 411 2.86 -5.77 4.80
C PRO A 411 2.14 -6.71 5.76
N SER A 412 2.61 -6.78 7.00
CA SER A 412 1.95 -7.48 8.09
C SER A 412 0.68 -6.73 8.53
N ASN A 413 0.73 -5.40 8.48
CA ASN A 413 -0.32 -4.49 8.90
C ASN A 413 -0.34 -3.22 8.04
N LEU A 414 -1.53 -2.67 7.82
CA LEU A 414 -1.75 -1.32 7.33
C LEU A 414 -2.40 -0.52 8.46
N LYS A 415 -1.68 0.48 8.97
CA LYS A 415 -2.17 1.38 10.01
C LYS A 415 -2.66 2.66 9.36
N PHE A 416 -3.96 2.89 9.44
CA PHE A 416 -4.61 4.11 8.99
C PHE A 416 -4.83 5.01 10.20
N SER A 417 -4.37 6.24 10.14
CA SER A 417 -4.63 7.28 11.13
C SER A 417 -5.46 8.36 10.46
N LEU A 418 -6.67 8.60 10.98
CA LEU A 418 -7.63 9.56 10.45
C LEU A 418 -7.84 10.67 11.48
N THR A 419 -7.77 11.92 11.06
CA THR A 419 -8.06 13.08 11.92
C THR A 419 -8.97 14.06 11.20
N TRP A 420 -10.05 14.49 11.84
CA TRP A 420 -10.96 15.49 11.28
C TRP A 420 -11.55 16.38 12.38
N VAL A 421 -12.13 17.51 11.97
CA VAL A 421 -12.86 18.41 12.85
C VAL A 421 -14.34 18.36 12.51
N GLU A 422 -15.18 18.14 13.52
CA GLU A 422 -16.64 18.13 13.40
C GLU A 422 -17.23 18.81 14.65
N ASN A 423 -18.13 19.78 14.48
CA ASN A 423 -18.72 20.56 15.58
C ASN A 423 -17.68 21.17 16.55
N ASP A 424 -16.60 21.75 16.00
CA ASP A 424 -15.47 22.33 16.74
C ASP A 424 -14.73 21.32 17.66
N LYS A 425 -14.84 20.02 17.35
CA LYS A 425 -14.12 18.95 18.06
C LYS A 425 -13.18 18.23 17.11
N THR A 426 -11.95 18.05 17.55
CA THR A 426 -11.01 17.16 16.87
C THR A 426 -11.32 15.71 17.23
N HIS A 427 -11.54 14.91 16.19
CA HIS A 427 -11.70 13.47 16.26
C HIS A 427 -10.48 12.78 15.65
N GLU A 428 -10.04 11.69 16.27
CA GLU A 428 -8.93 10.86 15.80
C GLU A 428 -9.35 9.39 15.78
N GLU A 429 -9.06 8.68 14.69
CA GLU A 429 -9.18 7.22 14.62
C GLU A 429 -7.87 6.57 14.17
N ILE A 430 -7.53 5.45 14.80
CA ILE A 430 -6.44 4.57 14.34
C ILE A 430 -7.06 3.21 14.01
N ILE A 431 -6.98 2.81 12.74
CA ILE A 431 -7.52 1.54 12.23
C ILE A 431 -6.35 0.68 11.75
N ARG A 432 -6.28 -0.57 12.21
CA ARG A 432 -5.26 -1.54 11.80
C ARG A 432 -5.88 -2.68 11.01
N ILE A 433 -5.46 -2.86 9.76
CA ILE A 433 -5.96 -3.92 8.88
C ILE A 433 -4.78 -4.79 8.46
N SER A 434 -4.85 -6.09 8.70
CA SER A 434 -3.87 -7.01 8.14
C SER A 434 -4.17 -7.26 6.65
N PRO A 435 -3.24 -6.95 5.72
CA PRO A 435 -3.37 -7.27 4.29
C PRO A 435 -3.63 -8.75 4.01
N ARG A 436 -3.22 -9.62 4.95
CA ARG A 436 -3.29 -11.07 4.83
C ARG A 436 -4.61 -11.65 5.35
N SER A 437 -5.48 -10.84 5.96
CA SER A 437 -6.74 -11.31 6.53
C SER A 437 -7.67 -11.89 5.47
N GLN A 438 -8.10 -13.14 5.61
CA GLN A 438 -9.14 -13.72 4.75
C GLN A 438 -10.56 -13.44 5.28
N GLU A 439 -10.66 -12.83 6.45
CA GLU A 439 -11.94 -12.54 7.12
C GLU A 439 -12.41 -11.13 6.77
N ARG A 440 -13.64 -11.05 6.27
CA ARG A 440 -14.35 -9.77 6.08
C ARG A 440 -15.03 -9.37 7.39
N PHE A 441 -15.15 -8.07 7.65
CA PHE A 441 -15.98 -7.59 8.75
C PHE A 441 -17.44 -7.91 8.50
N THR A 442 -18.10 -8.33 9.58
CA THR A 442 -19.53 -8.64 9.57
C THR A 442 -20.34 -7.35 9.69
N ARG A 443 -21.60 -7.38 9.27
CA ARG A 443 -22.52 -6.25 9.50
C ARG A 443 -22.56 -5.83 10.97
N ALA A 444 -22.56 -6.78 11.90
CA ALA A 444 -22.57 -6.48 13.34
C ALA A 444 -21.31 -5.71 13.77
N THR A 445 -20.13 -6.11 13.28
CA THR A 445 -18.88 -5.39 13.54
C THR A 445 -18.93 -3.96 12.98
N LEU A 446 -19.39 -3.77 11.74
CA LEU A 446 -19.52 -2.44 11.14
C LEU A 446 -20.52 -1.55 11.88
N GLN A 447 -21.64 -2.13 12.34
CA GLN A 447 -22.66 -1.43 13.13
C GLN A 447 -22.12 -0.94 14.47
N SER A 448 -21.28 -1.72 15.15
CA SER A 448 -20.68 -1.27 16.42
C SER A 448 -19.69 -0.13 16.24
N ILE A 449 -18.88 -0.15 15.17
CA ILE A 449 -18.00 0.98 14.85
C ILE A 449 -18.84 2.23 14.54
N HIS A 450 -19.89 2.08 13.72
CA HIS A 450 -20.79 3.18 13.37
C HIS A 450 -21.50 3.75 14.60
N PHE A 451 -22.00 2.88 15.49
CA PHE A 451 -22.61 3.29 16.75
C PHE A 451 -21.69 4.19 17.57
N ILE A 452 -20.41 3.81 17.73
CA ILE A 452 -19.46 4.63 18.50
C ILE A 452 -19.18 5.97 17.82
N ARG A 453 -19.01 5.98 16.50
CA ARG A 453 -18.84 7.24 15.75
C ARG A 453 -19.99 8.22 15.97
N GLU A 454 -21.24 7.73 16.02
CA GLU A 454 -22.42 8.57 16.29
C GLU A 454 -22.50 9.00 17.76
N GLN A 455 -22.17 8.12 18.72
CA GLN A 455 -22.15 8.49 20.15
C GLN A 455 -21.12 9.59 20.44
N PHE A 456 -19.94 9.50 19.82
CA PHE A 456 -18.86 10.47 20.02
C PHE A 456 -19.08 11.80 19.29
N LYS A 457 -19.86 11.82 18.21
CA LYS A 457 -20.28 13.06 17.53
C LYS A 457 -20.99 14.03 18.48
N ASN A 458 -21.88 13.49 19.32
CA ASN A 458 -22.74 14.28 20.22
C ASN A 458 -22.19 14.40 21.66
N LEU A 459 -20.95 13.99 21.90
CA LEU A 459 -20.40 13.95 23.25
C LEU A 459 -20.18 15.37 23.80
N VAL A 460 -21.16 15.89 24.53
CA VAL A 460 -21.04 17.11 25.33
C VAL A 460 -20.41 16.68 26.65
N ILE A 461 -19.11 16.90 26.79
CA ILE A 461 -18.48 16.78 28.10
C ILE A 461 -19.02 17.95 28.91
N LYS A 462 -19.88 17.67 29.89
CA LYS A 462 -20.11 18.62 30.98
C LYS A 462 -18.74 18.79 31.61
N GLU A 463 -18.16 19.98 31.50
CA GLU A 463 -17.00 20.34 32.30
C GLU A 463 -17.40 20.08 33.74
N SER A 464 -16.85 19.02 34.31
CA SER A 464 -16.82 18.86 35.75
C SER A 464 -16.02 20.04 36.25
N THR A 465 -16.72 21.09 36.71
CA THR A 465 -16.19 22.05 37.66
C THR A 465 -15.74 21.24 38.87
N ALA A 466 -14.51 20.72 38.80
CA ALA A 466 -13.85 20.09 39.91
C ALA A 466 -13.62 21.19 40.94
N ASP A 467 -14.21 20.96 42.10
CA ASP A 467 -14.08 21.68 43.34
C ASP A 467 -12.67 22.29 43.51
N ILE A 468 -12.59 23.61 43.33
CA ILE A 468 -11.56 24.40 43.99
C ILE A 468 -11.99 24.44 45.46
N VAL A 469 -11.55 23.46 46.23
CA VAL A 469 -11.51 23.59 47.69
C VAL A 469 -10.41 24.62 47.96
N LEU A 470 -10.83 25.88 48.13
CA LEU A 470 -10.02 26.91 48.75
C LEU A 470 -9.78 26.46 50.20
N GLU A 471 -8.54 26.08 50.52
CA GLU A 471 -8.10 26.02 51.91
C GLU A 471 -8.24 27.43 52.51
N GLU A 472 -9.24 27.60 53.36
CA GLU A 472 -9.37 28.78 54.21
C GLU A 472 -8.18 28.86 55.16
N SER A 473 -7.50 29.98 55.05
CA SER A 473 -6.54 30.54 55.99
C SER A 473 -7.05 30.48 57.43
N SER A 474 -6.46 29.62 58.27
CA SER A 474 -6.46 29.82 59.71
C SER A 474 -5.41 30.89 60.04
N GLY A 475 -5.89 32.03 60.53
CA GLY A 475 -5.12 33.20 60.89
C GLY A 475 -4.17 33.00 62.08
N LEU A 476 -3.18 33.90 62.11
CA LEU A 476 -2.26 34.19 63.21
C LEU A 476 -2.94 34.92 64.38
N THR A 477 -2.24 34.92 65.52
CA THR A 477 -2.39 35.67 66.80
C THR A 477 -3.47 35.17 67.76
N LEU A 478 -3.19 34.88 69.05
CA LEU A 478 -2.11 35.31 69.97
C LEU A 478 -1.14 34.20 70.39
#